data_AF-A0A1Y1I8V6-F1
#
_entry.id   AF-A0A1Y1I8V6-F1
#
_cell.length_a   1.000
_cell.length_b   1.000
_cell.length_c   1.000
_cell.angle_alpha   90.00
_cell.angle_beta   90.00
_cell.angle_gamma   90.00
#
_symmetry.space_group_name_H-M   'P 1'
#
loop_
_entity.id
_entity.type
_entity.pdbx_description
1 polymer ?
#
loop_
_entity_poly.entity_id
_entity_poly.type
_entity_poly.pdbx_seq_one_letter_code
_entity_poly.pdbx_strand_id
1 'polypeptide(L)'
;MGLASKLKASGYGAADGSIPTAPPYQPPPPPPGYQGTPYGQPPQKVGASSAPSPAAPGSSPYPPPPGSSPYPPQPGSSPYPQAPGSSPYPPPPGASPYPPPPGASPYPPPGGSSAYPPPAGASPYPPPPGSSPYPPAGQQPGKPAQPQAGQYGAQPGAPYSGQPQTVGSQGDAGGVQAKLQSIVQTNGLHQFYPPQAIQALAQRIAQTVNFDQLAAKWRMPKELAIDLAGLGLYDIIILADDSSSMSFEEQGERIDDLKLILNKVSEVATLFDQDGIQIRFLNSQAQGNNIRTAQEAEACVAQTRFQGLTPLAASMERNILQPLVFGPAQSGQLRKPVLIVTITDGEPSDSPRDAILQVIKNARARLAQFGPKPLAFQFAQVGRDSRAQAFLGTLDKNRDVGDLIDCTSYYELEAEEFRKKGVDMTVELWLVKMMVGAIDPSYDAEDEG
;
A
#
# COMPACT_ATOMS: atom_id res chain seq x y z
N MET A 1 3.13 -2.38 22.47
CA MET A 1 2.01 -1.56 21.97
C MET A 1 2.23 -1.34 20.50
N GLY A 2 1.49 -2.08 19.68
CA GLY A 2 1.39 -1.88 18.23
C GLY A 2 0.92 -0.48 17.85
N LEU A 3 0.99 -0.18 16.56
CA LEU A 3 0.58 1.11 16.00
C LEU A 3 -0.88 1.45 16.33
N ALA A 4 -1.78 0.47 16.22
CA ALA A 4 -3.20 0.61 16.54
C ALA A 4 -3.43 1.00 18.00
N SER A 5 -2.72 0.36 18.93
CA SER A 5 -2.77 0.68 20.36
C SER A 5 -2.31 2.12 20.63
N LYS A 6 -1.31 2.60 19.90
CA LYS A 6 -0.76 3.96 20.03
C LYS A 6 -1.66 5.04 19.46
N LEU A 7 -2.21 4.82 18.27
CA LEU A 7 -3.18 5.73 17.69
C LEU A 7 -4.44 5.84 18.56
N LYS A 8 -4.90 4.74 19.16
CA LYS A 8 -5.98 4.80 20.16
C LYS A 8 -5.58 5.68 21.35
N ALA A 9 -4.35 5.52 21.87
CA ALA A 9 -3.85 6.32 22.99
C ALA A 9 -3.65 7.81 22.65
N SER A 10 -3.31 8.16 21.41
CA SER A 10 -3.19 9.55 20.93
C SER A 10 -4.53 10.21 20.54
N GLY A 11 -5.64 9.50 20.76
CA GLY A 11 -6.99 10.00 20.47
C GLY A 11 -7.37 9.98 19.00
N TYR A 12 -6.68 9.17 18.17
CA TYR A 12 -7.07 8.91 16.77
C TYR A 12 -8.29 7.98 16.64
N GLY A 13 -8.68 7.28 17.71
CA GLY A 13 -9.82 6.36 17.75
C GLY A 13 -11.14 6.97 18.23
N ALA A 14 -11.17 8.26 18.57
CA ALA A 14 -12.35 8.95 19.09
C ALA A 14 -12.97 9.87 18.03
N ALA A 15 -13.43 9.30 16.91
CA ALA A 15 -14.39 9.96 16.05
C ALA A 15 -15.69 9.16 16.10
N ASP A 16 -16.70 9.79 16.69
CA ASP A 16 -18.06 9.32 16.96
C ASP A 16 -18.71 8.64 15.74
N GLY A 17 -19.34 7.49 16.00
CA GLY A 17 -20.06 6.66 15.04
C GLY A 17 -21.43 7.21 14.65
N SER A 18 -21.52 8.49 14.29
CA SER A 18 -22.73 9.11 13.77
C SER A 18 -22.52 9.51 12.30
N ILE A 19 -22.86 8.58 11.41
CA ILE A 19 -22.80 8.73 9.95
C ILE A 19 -24.01 9.57 9.48
N PRO A 20 -23.82 10.76 8.89
CA PRO A 20 -24.89 11.38 8.10
C PRO A 20 -24.99 10.63 6.76
N THR A 21 -26.09 9.91 6.55
CA THR A 21 -26.43 9.27 5.28
C THR A 21 -26.57 10.32 4.17
N ALA A 22 -25.72 10.23 3.14
CA ALA A 22 -25.91 10.99 1.90
C ALA A 22 -27.17 10.48 1.15
N PRO A 23 -27.95 11.36 0.50
CA PRO A 23 -29.12 10.94 -0.26
C PRO A 23 -28.72 10.10 -1.49
N PRO A 24 -29.58 9.18 -1.94
CA PRO A 24 -29.28 8.28 -3.05
C PRO A 24 -29.04 9.06 -4.36
N TYR A 25 -27.92 8.76 -5.02
CA TYR A 25 -27.51 9.33 -6.30
C TYR A 25 -28.48 8.94 -7.42
N GLN A 26 -28.99 9.94 -8.15
CA GLN A 26 -29.71 9.77 -9.41
C GLN A 26 -28.76 10.06 -10.57
N PRO A 27 -28.56 9.13 -11.53
CA PRO A 27 -27.69 9.37 -12.67
C PRO A 27 -28.25 10.46 -13.61
N PRO A 28 -27.40 11.27 -14.25
CA PRO A 28 -27.84 12.31 -15.18
C PRO A 28 -28.39 11.71 -16.49
N PRO A 29 -29.31 12.41 -17.17
CA PRO A 29 -29.87 11.96 -18.44
C PRO A 29 -28.81 11.97 -19.58
N PRO A 30 -28.93 11.08 -20.57
CA PRO A 30 -27.99 10.99 -21.67
C PRO A 30 -28.06 12.23 -22.59
N PRO A 31 -26.93 12.60 -23.24
CA PRO A 31 -26.90 13.72 -24.17
C PRO A 31 -27.77 13.45 -25.42
N PRO A 32 -28.46 14.47 -25.97
CA PRO A 32 -29.29 14.31 -27.15
C PRO A 32 -28.44 14.06 -28.40
N GLY A 33 -28.62 12.91 -29.07
CA GLY A 33 -28.10 12.75 -30.44
C GLY A 33 -27.76 11.34 -30.94
N TYR A 34 -27.79 10.28 -30.14
CA TYR A 34 -27.45 8.94 -30.65
C TYR A 34 -28.69 8.10 -31.01
N GLN A 35 -28.96 8.01 -32.31
CA GLN A 35 -29.88 7.04 -32.90
C GLN A 35 -29.16 5.71 -33.10
N GLY A 36 -29.66 4.64 -32.47
CA GLY A 36 -29.26 3.26 -32.70
C GLY A 36 -30.42 2.32 -32.37
N THR A 37 -30.91 1.59 -33.37
CA THR A 37 -32.12 0.76 -33.37
C THR A 37 -31.99 -0.59 -32.63
N PRO A 38 -33.11 -1.25 -32.25
CA PRO A 38 -33.16 -2.19 -31.12
C PRO A 38 -33.48 -3.64 -31.50
N TYR A 39 -32.99 -4.62 -30.72
CA TYR A 39 -33.54 -5.98 -30.54
C TYR A 39 -32.85 -6.57 -29.28
N GLY A 40 -33.44 -7.29 -28.33
CA GLY A 40 -34.80 -7.79 -28.05
C GLY A 40 -34.68 -8.68 -26.81
N GLN A 41 -35.50 -8.46 -25.78
CA GLN A 41 -35.56 -9.30 -24.58
C GLN A 41 -36.31 -10.62 -24.83
N PRO A 42 -36.07 -11.64 -23.97
CA PRO A 42 -37.18 -12.46 -23.49
C PRO A 42 -37.28 -12.57 -21.95
N PRO A 43 -38.45 -12.98 -21.41
CA PRO A 43 -38.92 -12.60 -20.07
C PRO A 43 -38.83 -13.71 -18.99
N GLN A 44 -38.90 -13.29 -17.72
CA GLN A 44 -39.06 -14.13 -16.51
C GLN A 44 -40.52 -14.59 -16.30
N LYS A 45 -40.72 -15.78 -15.70
CA LYS A 45 -41.88 -16.15 -14.88
C LYS A 45 -41.56 -17.25 -13.84
N VAL A 46 -42.46 -17.34 -12.85
CA VAL A 46 -42.36 -17.82 -11.46
C VAL A 46 -43.09 -19.16 -11.23
N GLY A 47 -42.70 -19.97 -10.23
CA GLY A 47 -43.64 -20.72 -9.35
C GLY A 47 -43.77 -22.27 -9.40
N ALA A 48 -43.37 -22.91 -8.28
CA ALA A 48 -44.01 -24.00 -7.48
C ALA A 48 -44.25 -25.48 -7.96
N SER A 49 -43.63 -26.40 -7.18
CA SER A 49 -44.06 -27.69 -6.55
C SER A 49 -44.65 -28.94 -7.27
N SER A 50 -44.11 -30.11 -6.83
CA SER A 50 -44.66 -31.49 -6.60
C SER A 50 -44.74 -32.60 -7.68
N ALA A 51 -43.83 -33.62 -7.55
CA ALA A 51 -43.88 -35.12 -7.68
C ALA A 51 -44.62 -35.88 -8.84
N PRO A 52 -44.43 -37.21 -9.06
CA PRO A 52 -43.24 -38.09 -9.18
C PRO A 52 -43.16 -38.87 -10.55
N SER A 53 -42.13 -39.72 -10.72
CA SER A 53 -41.63 -40.45 -11.93
C SER A 53 -42.58 -41.32 -12.78
N PRO A 54 -42.18 -41.74 -14.01
CA PRO A 54 -41.61 -43.10 -14.19
C PRO A 54 -40.41 -43.21 -15.18
N ALA A 55 -39.86 -44.43 -15.28
CA ALA A 55 -38.50 -44.79 -15.72
C ALA A 55 -38.25 -45.04 -17.24
N ALA A 56 -36.98 -44.83 -17.65
CA ALA A 56 -36.06 -45.54 -18.60
C ALA A 56 -36.57 -46.01 -20.00
N PRO A 57 -35.76 -45.96 -21.10
CA PRO A 57 -34.49 -46.72 -21.21
C PRO A 57 -33.32 -46.12 -22.04
N GLY A 58 -32.09 -46.43 -21.60
CA GLY A 58 -30.98 -46.99 -22.39
C GLY A 58 -30.32 -46.20 -23.53
N SER A 59 -29.06 -45.79 -23.34
CA SER A 59 -28.03 -45.89 -24.37
C SER A 59 -26.62 -45.87 -23.76
N SER A 60 -25.82 -46.85 -24.17
CA SER A 60 -24.46 -47.17 -23.71
C SER A 60 -23.39 -46.21 -24.27
N PRO A 61 -22.34 -45.86 -23.51
CA PRO A 61 -21.16 -45.17 -24.06
C PRO A 61 -20.05 -46.15 -24.53
N TYR A 62 -19.28 -45.68 -25.51
CA TYR A 62 -18.19 -46.34 -26.25
C TYR A 62 -17.02 -46.88 -25.39
N PRO A 63 -16.27 -47.89 -25.88
CA PRO A 63 -15.12 -48.47 -25.16
C PRO A 63 -13.82 -47.62 -25.29
N PRO A 64 -12.96 -47.57 -24.25
CA PRO A 64 -11.62 -46.96 -24.33
C PRO A 64 -10.55 -47.93 -24.88
N PRO A 65 -9.43 -47.40 -25.43
CA PRO A 65 -8.39 -48.18 -26.10
C PRO A 65 -7.47 -48.96 -25.12
N PRO A 66 -6.86 -50.08 -25.55
CA PRO A 66 -6.10 -50.98 -24.68
C PRO A 66 -4.62 -50.60 -24.55
N GLY A 67 -4.07 -50.69 -23.35
CA GLY A 67 -2.62 -50.87 -23.14
C GLY A 67 -1.99 -50.03 -22.03
N SER A 68 -2.01 -50.55 -20.80
CA SER A 68 -0.85 -50.54 -19.87
C SER A 68 -1.20 -51.35 -18.63
N SER A 69 -0.41 -52.40 -18.40
CA SER A 69 -0.62 -53.42 -17.38
C SER A 69 -0.45 -52.88 -15.95
N PRO A 70 -1.27 -53.33 -14.98
CA PRO A 70 -1.13 -52.98 -13.57
C PRO A 70 -0.04 -53.81 -12.87
N TYR A 71 0.76 -53.15 -12.04
CA TYR A 71 1.66 -53.80 -11.07
C TYR A 71 0.85 -54.53 -9.98
N PRO A 72 1.33 -55.68 -9.46
CA PRO A 72 0.64 -56.46 -8.44
C PRO A 72 0.67 -55.78 -7.05
N PRO A 73 -0.37 -55.98 -6.21
CA PRO A 73 -0.46 -55.36 -4.89
C PRO A 73 0.46 -56.03 -3.87
N GLN A 74 1.11 -55.22 -3.03
CA GLN A 74 1.86 -55.66 -1.85
C GLN A 74 0.90 -55.92 -0.67
N PRO A 75 1.14 -56.97 0.16
CA PRO A 75 0.30 -57.28 1.32
C PRO A 75 0.44 -56.24 2.44
N GLY A 76 -0.66 -56.04 3.17
CA GLY A 76 -0.76 -55.09 4.27
C GLY A 76 0.19 -55.33 5.44
N SER A 77 0.53 -54.24 6.12
CA SER A 77 1.03 -54.26 7.49
C SER A 77 0.33 -53.16 8.29
N SER A 78 -0.12 -53.57 9.48
CA SER A 78 -0.95 -52.86 10.45
C SER A 78 -0.31 -51.57 11.00
N PRO A 79 -1.13 -50.66 11.57
CA PRO A 79 -0.67 -49.40 12.15
C PRO A 79 0.23 -49.62 13.38
N TYR A 80 1.31 -48.85 13.45
CA TYR A 80 2.16 -48.77 14.64
C TYR A 80 1.37 -48.20 15.83
N PRO A 81 1.50 -48.78 17.04
CA PRO A 81 0.89 -48.23 18.24
C PRO A 81 1.61 -46.94 18.69
N GLN A 82 0.84 -45.98 19.21
CA GLN A 82 1.35 -44.79 19.88
C GLN A 82 2.23 -45.18 21.07
N ALA A 83 3.43 -44.61 21.14
CA ALA A 83 4.28 -44.68 22.32
C ALA A 83 3.76 -43.70 23.40
N PRO A 84 3.54 -44.15 24.65
CA PRO A 84 3.20 -43.26 25.75
C PRO A 84 4.46 -42.53 26.28
N GLY A 85 4.33 -41.22 26.48
CA GLY A 85 5.07 -40.36 27.42
C GLY A 85 6.59 -40.53 27.54
N SER A 86 7.34 -39.56 27.02
CA SER A 86 8.75 -39.35 27.43
C SER A 86 8.87 -38.05 28.23
N SER A 87 9.22 -38.22 29.51
CA SER A 87 9.71 -37.17 30.40
C SER A 87 11.06 -36.62 29.91
N PRO A 88 11.40 -35.35 30.22
CA PRO A 88 12.60 -34.69 29.70
C PRO A 88 13.89 -35.29 30.26
N TYR A 89 14.88 -35.48 29.39
CA TYR A 89 16.24 -35.84 29.77
C TYR A 89 16.92 -34.74 30.59
N PRO A 90 17.70 -35.07 31.64
CA PRO A 90 18.54 -34.09 32.35
C PRO A 90 19.76 -33.66 31.49
N PRO A 91 20.25 -32.41 31.64
CA PRO A 91 21.40 -31.93 30.89
C PRO A 91 22.72 -32.58 31.36
N PRO A 92 23.72 -32.76 30.47
CA PRO A 92 25.00 -33.35 30.82
C PRO A 92 25.84 -32.40 31.72
N PRO A 93 26.60 -32.93 32.70
CA PRO A 93 27.49 -32.12 33.53
C PRO A 93 28.83 -31.85 32.83
N GLY A 94 29.26 -30.58 32.84
CA GLY A 94 30.67 -30.19 32.88
C GLY A 94 31.48 -30.29 31.58
N ALA A 95 31.58 -29.18 30.85
CA ALA A 95 32.71 -28.91 29.94
C ALA A 95 33.40 -27.62 30.38
N SER A 96 34.62 -27.77 30.89
CA SER A 96 35.53 -26.66 31.21
C SER A 96 36.00 -25.96 29.92
N PRO A 97 36.27 -24.64 29.96
CA PRO A 97 36.70 -23.89 28.79
C PRO A 97 38.14 -24.24 28.37
N TYR A 98 38.35 -24.41 27.07
CA TYR A 98 39.69 -24.50 26.47
C TYR A 98 40.43 -23.15 26.62
N PRO A 99 41.73 -23.14 26.97
CA PRO A 99 42.53 -21.92 26.96
C PRO A 99 42.96 -21.51 25.54
N PRO A 100 43.00 -20.20 25.20
CA PRO A 100 43.62 -19.71 23.97
C PRO A 100 45.16 -19.78 24.01
N PRO A 101 45.82 -19.80 22.83
CA PRO A 101 47.20 -20.27 22.65
C PRO A 101 48.28 -19.25 23.04
N PRO A 102 49.49 -19.70 23.45
CA PRO A 102 50.65 -18.83 23.62
C PRO A 102 51.39 -18.62 22.30
N GLY A 103 51.55 -17.36 21.89
CA GLY A 103 52.54 -16.95 20.90
C GLY A 103 51.98 -16.43 19.57
N ALA A 104 51.68 -15.14 19.52
CA ALA A 104 51.81 -14.33 18.31
C ALA A 104 52.05 -12.86 18.72
N SER A 105 53.20 -12.34 18.33
CA SER A 105 53.67 -10.98 18.62
C SER A 105 52.77 -9.91 17.99
N PRO A 106 52.61 -8.73 18.61
CA PRO A 106 51.84 -7.63 18.03
C PRO A 106 52.59 -6.97 16.88
N TYR A 107 51.93 -6.85 15.73
CA TYR A 107 52.37 -5.99 14.62
C TYR A 107 52.23 -4.50 15.01
N PRO A 108 53.16 -3.62 14.59
CA PRO A 108 53.05 -2.19 14.82
C PRO A 108 51.91 -1.56 13.98
N PRO A 109 51.29 -0.47 14.46
CA PRO A 109 50.22 0.21 13.72
C PRO A 109 50.74 0.90 12.46
N PRO A 110 50.02 0.86 11.33
CA PRO A 110 50.34 1.70 10.18
C PRO A 110 50.13 3.19 10.52
N GLY A 111 51.16 3.99 10.25
CA GLY A 111 51.15 5.43 10.41
C GLY A 111 50.13 6.12 9.50
N GLY A 112 49.71 7.31 9.94
CA GLY A 112 48.74 8.15 9.26
C GLY A 112 49.13 8.49 7.82
N SER A 113 48.14 8.44 6.93
CA SER A 113 48.23 8.99 5.59
C SER A 113 47.57 10.37 5.56
N SER A 114 48.38 11.34 5.14
CA SER A 114 48.03 12.72 4.85
C SER A 114 46.86 12.85 3.88
N ALA A 115 46.06 13.89 4.11
CA ALA A 115 45.09 14.43 3.18
C ALA A 115 45.76 14.78 1.84
N TYR A 116 45.20 14.28 0.74
CA TYR A 116 45.41 14.84 -0.59
C TYR A 116 44.37 15.96 -0.83
N PRO A 117 44.77 17.11 -1.39
CA PRO A 117 43.81 18.16 -1.76
C PRO A 117 43.00 17.74 -2.99
N PRO A 118 41.70 18.12 -3.10
CA PRO A 118 40.91 17.86 -4.29
C PRO A 118 41.38 18.73 -5.49
N PRO A 119 41.24 18.23 -6.74
CA PRO A 119 41.55 18.99 -7.93
C PRO A 119 40.58 20.17 -8.12
N ALA A 120 41.13 21.32 -8.51
CA ALA A 120 40.38 22.51 -8.83
C ALA A 120 39.64 22.36 -10.17
N GLY A 121 38.34 22.66 -10.19
CA GLY A 121 37.58 22.88 -11.42
C GLY A 121 36.45 21.87 -11.66
N ALA A 122 35.43 21.88 -10.81
CA ALA A 122 34.10 21.39 -11.17
C ALA A 122 33.06 22.32 -10.55
N SER A 123 32.39 23.12 -11.39
CA SER A 123 31.30 24.00 -11.00
C SER A 123 30.06 23.18 -10.69
N PRO A 124 29.44 23.29 -9.50
CA PRO A 124 28.13 22.71 -9.27
C PRO A 124 27.04 23.61 -9.89
N TYR A 125 26.09 22.97 -10.57
CA TYR A 125 24.86 23.57 -11.07
C TYR A 125 24.05 24.22 -9.93
N PRO A 126 23.36 25.35 -10.16
CA PRO A 126 22.52 25.96 -9.13
C PRO A 126 21.28 25.09 -8.85
N PRO A 127 20.84 24.97 -7.58
CA PRO A 127 19.59 24.31 -7.23
C PRO A 127 18.37 25.12 -7.71
N PRO A 128 17.23 24.46 -8.01
CA PRO A 128 15.98 25.14 -8.33
C PRO A 128 15.45 25.94 -7.11
N PRO A 129 14.79 27.09 -7.31
CA PRO A 129 14.30 27.89 -6.19
C PRO A 129 13.09 27.19 -5.54
N GLY A 130 13.17 26.79 -4.27
CA GLY A 130 11.99 26.25 -3.57
C GLY A 130 12.14 25.68 -2.16
N SER A 131 13.33 25.30 -1.68
CA SER A 131 13.46 24.69 -0.34
C SER A 131 13.93 25.69 0.72
N SER A 132 12.96 26.24 1.48
CA SER A 132 13.25 26.88 2.77
C SER A 132 13.00 25.88 3.90
N PRO A 133 13.95 25.65 4.83
CA PRO A 133 13.67 24.92 6.05
C PRO A 133 12.92 25.81 7.06
N TYR A 134 11.85 25.27 7.65
CA TYR A 134 11.03 25.94 8.67
C TYR A 134 11.82 26.20 9.97
N PRO A 135 11.75 27.41 10.57
CA PRO A 135 12.22 27.64 11.93
C PRO A 135 11.11 27.38 12.98
N PRO A 136 11.44 26.88 14.18
CA PRO A 136 10.47 26.62 15.25
C PRO A 136 10.01 27.91 15.95
N ALA A 137 8.74 27.90 16.37
CA ALA A 137 8.05 29.03 17.00
C ALA A 137 8.61 29.38 18.39
N GLY A 138 8.88 30.66 18.62
CA GLY A 138 9.28 31.19 19.93
C GLY A 138 9.03 32.70 20.07
N GLN A 139 7.99 33.03 20.84
CA GLN A 139 7.76 34.22 21.68
C GLN A 139 7.99 35.64 21.10
N GLN A 140 6.87 36.37 21.02
CA GLN A 140 6.79 37.82 20.84
C GLN A 140 7.11 38.58 22.15
N PRO A 141 7.60 39.83 22.08
CA PRO A 141 6.83 40.92 22.70
C PRO A 141 6.88 42.29 21.97
N GLY A 142 5.69 42.87 21.74
CA GLY A 142 5.34 44.24 22.21
C GLY A 142 5.57 45.52 21.36
N LYS A 143 4.44 46.08 20.88
CA LYS A 143 4.04 47.52 20.73
C LYS A 143 4.62 48.40 19.57
N PRO A 144 3.99 49.56 19.21
CA PRO A 144 2.57 49.85 18.96
C PRO A 144 2.25 50.69 17.67
N ALA A 145 0.96 50.68 17.30
CA ALA A 145 0.12 51.45 16.36
C ALA A 145 0.57 52.76 15.65
N GLN A 146 0.08 52.96 14.40
CA GLN A 146 -0.80 54.09 14.02
C GLN A 146 -1.55 53.86 12.67
N PRO A 147 -2.72 54.51 12.44
CA PRO A 147 -3.74 54.11 11.47
C PRO A 147 -3.79 54.97 10.19
N GLN A 148 -4.42 54.46 9.13
CA GLN A 148 -4.96 55.30 8.06
C GLN A 148 -6.34 54.83 7.61
N ALA A 149 -7.23 55.81 7.49
CA ALA A 149 -8.68 55.70 7.37
C ALA A 149 -9.20 55.74 5.92
N GLY A 150 -10.46 55.34 5.76
CA GLY A 150 -11.35 55.65 4.63
C GLY A 150 -11.79 54.41 3.85
N GLN A 151 -13.05 54.20 3.46
CA GLN A 151 -14.27 54.98 3.60
C GLN A 151 -15.48 54.07 3.25
N TYR A 152 -16.63 54.41 3.80
CA TYR A 152 -17.91 53.71 3.80
C TYR A 152 -18.57 53.47 2.42
N GLY A 153 -19.36 52.39 2.37
CA GLY A 153 -20.49 52.22 1.46
C GLY A 153 -21.36 51.03 1.89
N ALA A 154 -22.47 51.28 2.59
CA ALA A 154 -23.43 50.27 3.05
C ALA A 154 -24.79 50.49 2.39
N GLN A 155 -25.48 49.40 2.00
CA GLN A 155 -26.93 49.23 2.14
C GLN A 155 -27.37 47.76 1.95
N PRO A 156 -28.56 47.35 2.46
CA PRO A 156 -28.79 46.03 3.05
C PRO A 156 -29.78 45.15 2.26
N GLY A 157 -29.75 43.82 2.47
CA GLY A 157 -30.83 42.95 1.99
C GLY A 157 -30.68 41.45 2.26
N ALA A 158 -31.53 40.95 3.16
CA ALA A 158 -32.14 39.61 3.26
C ALA A 158 -31.30 38.34 3.57
N PRO A 159 -31.81 37.44 4.44
CA PRO A 159 -31.13 36.21 4.80
C PRO A 159 -31.40 35.12 3.74
N TYR A 160 -30.36 34.63 3.09
CA TYR A 160 -30.45 33.43 2.26
C TYR A 160 -29.79 32.27 2.99
N SER A 161 -30.59 31.24 3.26
CA SER A 161 -30.15 29.92 3.71
C SER A 161 -29.24 29.29 2.66
N GLY A 162 -27.92 29.41 2.86
CA GLY A 162 -26.91 28.75 2.04
C GLY A 162 -26.60 27.37 2.58
N GLN A 163 -26.92 26.34 1.81
CA GLN A 163 -26.22 25.06 1.88
C GLN A 163 -24.72 25.30 1.65
N PRO A 164 -23.80 24.60 2.33
CA PRO A 164 -22.37 24.78 2.10
C PRO A 164 -22.01 24.31 0.68
N GLN A 165 -21.75 25.25 -0.23
CA GLN A 165 -21.01 24.98 -1.45
C GLN A 165 -19.54 24.76 -1.08
N THR A 166 -19.02 23.58 -1.40
CA THR A 166 -17.61 23.23 -1.31
C THR A 166 -16.82 24.05 -2.33
N VAL A 167 -16.28 25.19 -1.90
CA VAL A 167 -15.34 25.99 -2.68
C VAL A 167 -13.99 25.27 -2.66
N GLY A 168 -13.70 24.46 -3.68
CA GLY A 168 -12.32 24.09 -3.98
C GLY A 168 -11.56 25.37 -4.29
N SER A 169 -10.59 25.74 -3.44
CA SER A 169 -9.80 26.94 -3.66
C SER A 169 -9.05 26.80 -4.97
N GLN A 170 -9.05 27.84 -5.81
CA GLN A 170 -8.31 27.87 -7.07
C GLN A 170 -6.79 27.60 -6.87
N GLY A 171 -6.29 27.78 -5.63
CA GLY A 171 -4.94 27.40 -5.22
C GLY A 171 -4.70 25.89 -5.05
N ASP A 172 -5.72 25.13 -4.63
CA ASP A 172 -5.58 23.67 -4.41
C ASP A 172 -5.41 22.94 -5.74
N ALA A 173 -6.14 23.34 -6.78
CA ALA A 173 -6.01 22.77 -8.12
C ALA A 173 -4.59 22.96 -8.70
N GLY A 174 -3.96 24.11 -8.43
CA GLY A 174 -2.58 24.38 -8.83
C GLY A 174 -1.57 23.48 -8.11
N GLY A 175 -1.71 23.34 -6.78
CA GLY A 175 -0.86 22.46 -5.97
C GLY A 175 -0.98 21.00 -6.38
N VAL A 176 -2.22 20.51 -6.53
CA VAL A 176 -2.47 19.14 -7.01
C VAL A 176 -1.87 18.93 -8.40
N GLN A 177 -2.12 19.84 -9.35
CA GLN A 177 -1.58 19.69 -10.71
C GLN A 177 -0.04 19.62 -10.71
N ALA A 178 0.63 20.49 -9.94
CA ALA A 178 2.08 20.47 -9.81
C ALA A 178 2.58 19.14 -9.23
N LYS A 179 1.89 18.63 -8.20
CA LYS A 179 2.22 17.35 -7.58
C LYS A 179 2.11 16.19 -8.56
N LEU A 180 0.97 16.08 -9.23
CA LEU A 180 0.72 15.02 -10.21
C LEU A 180 1.72 15.09 -11.37
N GLN A 181 2.02 16.29 -11.87
CA GLN A 181 2.99 16.48 -12.95
C GLN A 181 4.40 16.05 -12.55
N SER A 182 4.82 16.37 -11.32
CA SER A 182 6.11 15.93 -10.76
C SER A 182 6.20 14.40 -10.74
N ILE A 183 5.19 13.71 -10.20
CA ILE A 183 5.18 12.24 -10.13
C ILE A 183 5.18 11.61 -11.53
N VAL A 184 4.34 12.11 -12.45
CA VAL A 184 4.29 11.61 -13.83
C VAL A 184 5.63 11.77 -14.53
N GLN A 185 6.31 12.89 -14.34
CA GLN A 185 7.62 13.14 -14.94
C GLN A 185 8.70 12.23 -14.34
N THR A 186 8.80 12.17 -13.01
CA THR A 186 9.85 11.42 -12.31
C THR A 186 9.72 9.91 -12.52
N ASN A 187 8.49 9.40 -12.59
CA ASN A 187 8.22 7.97 -12.80
C ASN A 187 8.00 7.59 -14.27
N GLY A 188 8.06 8.56 -15.19
CA GLY A 188 7.91 8.33 -16.63
C GLY A 188 6.54 7.80 -17.04
N LEU A 189 5.45 8.30 -16.44
CA LEU A 189 4.09 7.79 -16.61
C LEU A 189 3.34 8.43 -17.80
N HIS A 190 4.05 9.09 -18.72
CA HIS A 190 3.45 9.86 -19.81
C HIS A 190 2.56 9.04 -20.76
N GLN A 191 2.79 7.72 -20.86
CA GLN A 191 1.94 6.81 -21.64
C GLN A 191 0.52 6.72 -21.08
N PHE A 192 0.38 6.80 -19.76
CA PHE A 192 -0.92 6.81 -19.08
C PHE A 192 -1.50 8.22 -18.96
N TYR A 193 -0.62 9.21 -18.77
CA TYR A 193 -1.02 10.58 -18.45
C TYR A 193 -0.42 11.61 -19.41
N PRO A 194 -1.05 11.83 -20.58
CA PRO A 194 -0.76 13.03 -21.38
C PRO A 194 -1.12 14.30 -20.57
N PRO A 195 -0.55 15.47 -20.91
CA PRO A 195 -0.74 16.70 -20.11
C PRO A 195 -2.20 17.06 -19.82
N GLN A 196 -3.10 16.82 -20.79
CA GLN A 196 -4.53 17.08 -20.64
C GLN A 196 -5.18 16.15 -19.60
N ALA A 197 -4.73 14.90 -19.50
CA ALA A 197 -5.21 13.95 -18.51
C ALA A 197 -4.76 14.35 -17.10
N ILE A 198 -3.54 14.84 -16.95
CA ILE A 198 -3.03 15.36 -15.66
C ILE A 198 -3.88 16.55 -15.20
N GLN A 199 -4.14 17.50 -16.09
CA GLN A 199 -4.95 18.67 -15.78
C GLN A 199 -6.39 18.29 -15.41
N ALA A 200 -7.01 17.38 -16.18
CA ALA A 200 -8.36 16.90 -15.88
C ALA A 200 -8.44 16.17 -14.54
N LEU A 201 -7.44 15.33 -14.24
CA LEU A 201 -7.33 14.63 -12.95
C LEU A 201 -7.18 15.62 -11.79
N ALA A 202 -6.29 16.61 -11.92
CA ALA A 202 -6.07 17.63 -10.89
C ALA A 202 -7.33 18.46 -10.62
N GLN A 203 -8.01 18.91 -11.68
CA GLN A 203 -9.27 19.66 -11.55
C GLN A 203 -10.34 18.83 -10.86
N ARG A 204 -10.48 17.56 -11.23
CA ARG A 204 -11.43 16.66 -10.58
C ARG A 204 -11.12 16.52 -9.09
N ILE A 205 -9.89 16.17 -8.74
CA ILE A 205 -9.47 15.98 -7.34
C ILE A 205 -9.75 17.25 -6.53
N ALA A 206 -9.39 18.43 -7.05
CA ALA A 206 -9.64 19.70 -6.38
C ALA A 206 -11.14 20.05 -6.23
N GLN A 207 -12.00 19.49 -7.08
CA GLN A 207 -13.46 19.65 -6.97
C GLN A 207 -14.11 18.65 -6.01
N THR A 208 -13.56 17.44 -5.89
CA THR A 208 -14.17 16.36 -5.11
C THR A 208 -13.57 16.19 -3.72
N VAL A 209 -12.34 16.64 -3.49
CA VAL A 209 -11.62 16.48 -2.23
C VAL A 209 -11.54 17.81 -1.48
N ASN A 210 -12.05 17.81 -0.25
CA ASN A 210 -11.86 18.93 0.67
C ASN A 210 -10.55 18.74 1.44
N PHE A 211 -9.46 19.34 0.95
CA PHE A 211 -8.14 19.20 1.54
C PHE A 211 -8.03 19.79 2.95
N ASP A 212 -8.76 20.88 3.25
CA ASP A 212 -8.78 21.44 4.61
C ASP A 212 -9.42 20.47 5.60
N GLN A 213 -10.52 19.83 5.20
CA GLN A 213 -11.17 18.81 6.02
C GLN A 213 -10.32 17.55 6.15
N LEU A 214 -9.67 17.12 5.07
CA LEU A 214 -8.77 15.96 5.10
C LEU A 214 -7.59 16.22 6.05
N ALA A 215 -6.93 17.37 5.90
CA ALA A 215 -5.84 17.83 6.76
C ALA A 215 -6.26 17.90 8.23
N ALA A 216 -7.42 18.48 8.54
CA ALA A 216 -7.95 18.55 9.90
C ALA A 216 -8.28 17.17 10.48
N LYS A 217 -8.93 16.29 9.71
CA LYS A 217 -9.29 14.93 10.13
C LYS A 217 -8.04 14.09 10.42
N TRP A 218 -7.00 14.27 9.62
CA TRP A 218 -5.74 13.56 9.71
C TRP A 218 -4.67 14.32 10.47
N ARG A 219 -5.03 15.40 11.18
CA ARG A 219 -4.15 16.23 12.02
C ARG A 219 -2.80 16.56 11.37
N MET A 220 -2.81 16.77 10.05
CA MET A 220 -1.61 17.01 9.25
C MET A 220 -1.69 18.37 8.56
N PRO A 221 -0.55 18.98 8.19
CA PRO A 221 -0.53 20.14 7.30
C PRO A 221 -1.28 19.88 5.99
N LYS A 222 -1.87 20.93 5.42
CA LYS A 222 -2.64 20.84 4.17
C LYS A 222 -1.77 20.37 3.01
N GLU A 223 -0.50 20.71 3.02
CA GLU A 223 0.50 20.33 2.02
C GLU A 223 0.69 18.81 1.98
N LEU A 224 0.77 18.14 3.14
CA LEU A 224 0.83 16.68 3.21
C LEU A 224 -0.47 16.04 2.69
N ALA A 225 -1.62 16.68 2.95
CA ALA A 225 -2.89 16.21 2.40
C ALA A 225 -2.95 16.34 0.87
N ILE A 226 -2.37 17.39 0.28
CA ILE A 226 -2.23 17.56 -1.17
C ILE A 226 -1.32 16.49 -1.76
N ASP A 227 -0.25 16.11 -1.05
CA ASP A 227 0.68 15.09 -1.54
C ASP A 227 0.02 13.72 -1.74
N LEU A 228 -0.98 13.38 -0.92
CA LEU A 228 -1.78 12.16 -1.08
C LEU A 228 -2.55 12.11 -2.42
N ALA A 229 -2.73 13.24 -3.11
CA ALA A 229 -3.35 13.26 -4.44
C ALA A 229 -2.58 12.42 -5.47
N GLY A 230 -1.27 12.19 -5.26
CA GLY A 230 -0.45 11.29 -6.08
C GLY A 230 -1.04 9.88 -6.22
N LEU A 231 -1.74 9.39 -5.19
CA LEU A 231 -2.45 8.11 -5.23
C LEU A 231 -3.47 8.02 -6.38
N GLY A 232 -4.05 9.14 -6.78
CA GLY A 232 -4.99 9.20 -7.91
C GLY A 232 -4.39 8.83 -9.26
N LEU A 233 -3.06 8.74 -9.37
CA LEU A 233 -2.36 8.27 -10.57
C LEU A 233 -2.30 6.74 -10.68
N TYR A 234 -2.57 6.00 -9.61
CA TYR A 234 -2.33 4.55 -9.57
C TYR A 234 -3.61 3.78 -9.25
N ASP A 235 -3.77 2.60 -9.86
CA ASP A 235 -4.69 1.58 -9.33
C ASP A 235 -4.03 0.94 -8.12
N ILE A 236 -4.74 0.92 -6.99
CA ILE A 236 -4.18 0.46 -5.71
C ILE A 236 -4.66 -0.95 -5.40
N ILE A 237 -3.71 -1.86 -5.20
CA ILE A 237 -3.96 -3.25 -4.85
C ILE A 237 -3.24 -3.56 -3.54
N ILE A 238 -4.00 -3.97 -2.53
CA ILE A 238 -3.45 -4.38 -1.25
C ILE A 238 -3.26 -5.89 -1.23
N LEU A 239 -2.05 -6.32 -0.86
CA LEU A 239 -1.73 -7.71 -0.52
C LEU A 239 -1.61 -7.84 0.99
N ALA A 240 -2.64 -8.37 1.63
CA ALA A 240 -2.72 -8.55 3.06
C ALA A 240 -2.13 -9.91 3.48
N ASP A 241 -1.21 -9.90 4.42
CA ASP A 241 -0.68 -11.11 5.06
C ASP A 241 -1.74 -11.74 5.98
N ASP A 242 -2.09 -12.98 5.67
CA ASP A 242 -3.00 -13.82 6.44
C ASP A 242 -2.33 -15.11 6.90
N SER A 243 -1.00 -15.09 7.09
CA SER A 243 -0.23 -16.20 7.63
C SER A 243 -0.54 -16.44 9.11
N SER A 244 -0.03 -17.55 9.64
CA SER A 244 -0.24 -17.92 11.05
C SER A 244 0.49 -16.97 12.04
N SER A 245 1.66 -16.44 11.69
CA SER A 245 2.47 -15.56 12.56
C SER A 245 1.73 -14.28 12.96
N MET A 246 0.87 -13.77 12.06
CA MET A 246 -0.01 -12.63 12.33
C MET A 246 -0.90 -12.80 13.57
N SER A 247 -1.32 -14.04 13.86
CA SER A 247 -2.24 -14.35 14.96
C SER A 247 -1.55 -14.84 16.24
N PHE A 248 -0.45 -15.59 16.11
CA PHE A 248 0.22 -16.23 17.24
C PHE A 248 1.27 -15.34 17.91
N GLU A 249 1.84 -14.39 17.17
CA GLU A 249 2.86 -13.49 17.69
C GLU A 249 2.26 -12.15 18.13
N GLU A 250 2.96 -11.46 19.04
CA GLU A 250 2.56 -10.15 19.55
C GLU A 250 1.09 -10.06 20.03
N GLN A 251 0.56 -11.18 20.54
CA GLN A 251 -0.82 -11.30 21.04
C GLN A 251 -1.89 -10.89 20.00
N GLY A 252 -1.59 -11.02 18.71
CA GLY A 252 -2.48 -10.64 17.61
C GLY A 252 -2.49 -9.14 17.29
N GLU A 253 -1.63 -8.31 17.92
CA GLU A 253 -1.54 -6.87 17.61
C GLU A 253 -1.23 -6.62 16.12
N ARG A 254 -0.55 -7.56 15.44
CA ARG A 254 -0.26 -7.48 13.99
C ARG A 254 -1.52 -7.41 13.13
N ILE A 255 -2.59 -8.11 13.52
CA ILE A 255 -3.87 -8.08 12.81
C ILE A 255 -4.54 -6.71 13.01
N ASP A 256 -4.44 -6.14 14.20
CA ASP A 256 -4.97 -4.80 14.48
C ASP A 256 -4.21 -3.72 13.71
N ASP A 257 -2.88 -3.84 13.61
CA ASP A 257 -2.04 -2.95 12.80
C ASP A 257 -2.36 -3.09 11.30
N LEU A 258 -2.55 -4.32 10.79
CA LEU A 258 -2.99 -4.55 9.42
C LEU A 258 -4.34 -3.88 9.14
N LYS A 259 -5.33 -4.08 10.01
CA LYS A 259 -6.66 -3.45 9.87
C LYS A 259 -6.56 -1.93 9.90
N LEU A 260 -5.72 -1.38 10.76
CA LEU A 260 -5.49 0.05 10.82
C LEU A 260 -4.92 0.59 9.51
N ILE A 261 -3.82 -0.01 9.02
CA ILE A 261 -3.19 0.41 7.76
C ILE A 261 -4.19 0.28 6.61
N LEU A 262 -4.88 -0.86 6.52
CA LEU A 262 -5.91 -1.10 5.52
C LEU A 262 -7.00 -0.03 5.54
N ASN A 263 -7.53 0.30 6.71
CA ASN A 263 -8.56 1.33 6.88
C ASN A 263 -8.04 2.70 6.44
N LYS A 264 -6.80 3.04 6.78
CA LYS A 264 -6.17 4.31 6.41
C LYS A 264 -5.94 4.42 4.91
N VAL A 265 -5.35 3.40 4.29
CA VAL A 265 -5.15 3.35 2.83
C VAL A 265 -6.50 3.41 2.12
N SER A 266 -7.50 2.64 2.57
CA SER A 266 -8.83 2.62 1.97
C SER A 266 -9.54 3.96 2.10
N GLU A 267 -9.46 4.61 3.25
CA GLU A 267 -10.06 5.93 3.46
C GLU A 267 -9.49 6.99 2.51
N VAL A 268 -8.17 7.00 2.30
CA VAL A 268 -7.50 8.02 1.48
C VAL A 268 -7.55 7.68 0.00
N ALA A 269 -7.16 6.46 -0.36
CA ALA A 269 -7.10 6.01 -1.75
C ALA A 269 -8.43 6.25 -2.45
N THR A 270 -9.56 5.98 -1.78
CA THR A 270 -10.90 6.10 -2.37
C THR A 270 -11.39 7.54 -2.54
N LEU A 271 -10.71 8.54 -1.93
CA LEU A 271 -10.94 9.95 -2.24
C LEU A 271 -10.37 10.34 -3.60
N PHE A 272 -9.25 9.72 -3.98
CA PHE A 272 -8.49 10.06 -5.18
C PHE A 272 -8.77 9.09 -6.33
N ASP A 273 -9.05 7.83 -6.01
CA ASP A 273 -9.30 6.73 -6.94
C ASP A 273 -10.79 6.38 -7.04
N GLN A 274 -11.34 6.45 -8.25
CA GLN A 274 -12.80 6.39 -8.46
C GLN A 274 -13.35 4.97 -8.59
N ASP A 275 -12.57 4.04 -9.15
CA ASP A 275 -12.97 2.65 -9.29
C ASP A 275 -12.70 1.83 -8.02
N GLY A 276 -11.97 2.42 -7.07
CA GLY A 276 -11.74 1.88 -5.74
C GLY A 276 -10.59 0.87 -5.71
N ILE A 277 -10.21 0.46 -4.51
CA ILE A 277 -9.05 -0.41 -4.34
C ILE A 277 -9.41 -1.89 -4.51
N GLN A 278 -8.39 -2.72 -4.66
CA GLN A 278 -8.52 -4.18 -4.64
C GLN A 278 -7.77 -4.76 -3.45
N ILE A 279 -8.29 -5.84 -2.86
CA ILE A 279 -7.67 -6.53 -1.73
C ILE A 279 -7.47 -8.00 -2.12
N ARG A 280 -6.26 -8.51 -1.91
CA ARG A 280 -5.87 -9.91 -2.04
C ARG A 280 -5.14 -10.34 -0.78
N PHE A 281 -5.04 -11.65 -0.58
CA PHE A 281 -4.34 -12.24 0.56
C PHE A 281 -3.22 -13.15 0.09
N LEU A 282 -2.28 -13.51 0.98
CA LEU A 282 -1.23 -14.47 0.67
C LEU A 282 -1.81 -15.89 0.51
N ASN A 283 -2.59 -16.34 1.50
CA ASN A 283 -3.07 -17.71 1.60
C ASN A 283 -4.53 -17.86 1.17
N SER A 284 -5.39 -16.92 1.57
CA SER A 284 -6.83 -16.96 1.31
C SER A 284 -7.18 -16.70 -0.15
N GLN A 285 -8.26 -17.35 -0.60
CA GLN A 285 -8.88 -17.11 -1.90
C GLN A 285 -9.92 -15.97 -1.85
N ALA A 286 -10.13 -15.37 -0.68
CA ALA A 286 -10.98 -14.20 -0.53
C ALA A 286 -10.43 -13.02 -1.35
N GLN A 287 -11.33 -12.19 -1.87
CA GLN A 287 -10.98 -11.06 -2.72
C GLN A 287 -11.91 -9.88 -2.42
N GLY A 288 -11.33 -8.69 -2.33
CA GLY A 288 -12.06 -7.42 -2.38
C GLY A 288 -11.82 -6.76 -3.74
N ASN A 289 -12.88 -6.30 -4.39
CA ASN A 289 -12.80 -5.56 -5.64
C ASN A 289 -13.67 -4.31 -5.54
N ASN A 290 -13.22 -3.21 -6.13
CA ASN A 290 -13.92 -1.93 -6.13
C ASN A 290 -14.29 -1.45 -4.72
N ILE A 291 -13.39 -1.68 -3.76
CA ILE A 291 -13.56 -1.30 -2.36
C ILE A 291 -13.44 0.23 -2.27
N ARG A 292 -14.50 0.88 -1.80
CA ARG A 292 -14.63 2.34 -1.75
C ARG A 292 -14.78 2.87 -0.33
N THR A 293 -14.84 2.01 0.66
CA THR A 293 -14.96 2.41 2.07
C THR A 293 -14.08 1.56 2.96
N ALA A 294 -13.65 2.13 4.10
CA ALA A 294 -12.95 1.38 5.14
C ALA A 294 -13.79 0.21 5.67
N GLN A 295 -15.12 0.35 5.75
CA GLN A 295 -16.01 -0.71 6.22
C GLN A 295 -16.02 -1.93 5.27
N GLU A 296 -16.03 -1.70 3.95
CA GLU A 296 -15.92 -2.78 2.96
C GLU A 296 -14.55 -3.48 3.05
N ALA A 297 -13.49 -2.72 3.28
CA ALA A 297 -12.15 -3.27 3.48
C ALA A 297 -12.07 -4.13 4.74
N GLU A 298 -12.61 -3.65 5.86
CA GLU A 298 -12.68 -4.39 7.12
C GLU A 298 -13.52 -5.67 6.98
N ALA A 299 -14.65 -5.60 6.26
CA ALA A 299 -15.47 -6.77 5.97
C ALA A 299 -14.72 -7.84 5.16
N CYS A 300 -13.81 -7.43 4.27
CA CYS A 300 -12.96 -8.35 3.52
C CYS A 300 -11.99 -9.10 4.44
N VAL A 301 -11.32 -8.39 5.37
CA VAL A 301 -10.39 -9.01 6.34
C VAL A 301 -11.13 -9.88 7.34
N ALA A 302 -12.32 -9.48 7.79
CA ALA A 302 -13.11 -10.23 8.77
C ALA A 302 -13.52 -11.63 8.27
N GLN A 303 -13.55 -11.85 6.96
CA GLN A 303 -13.86 -13.14 6.35
C GLN A 303 -12.64 -14.07 6.22
N THR A 304 -11.44 -13.55 6.46
CA THR A 304 -10.18 -14.28 6.28
C THR A 304 -9.77 -15.01 7.55
N ARG A 305 -9.27 -16.24 7.38
CA ARG A 305 -8.62 -17.01 8.45
C ARG A 305 -7.12 -16.80 8.36
N PHE A 306 -6.52 -16.38 9.47
CA PHE A 306 -5.08 -16.19 9.58
C PHE A 306 -4.40 -17.55 9.80
N GLN A 307 -3.91 -18.16 8.72
CA GLN A 307 -3.32 -19.48 8.70
C GLN A 307 -2.41 -19.66 7.48
N GLY A 308 -1.42 -20.54 7.61
CA GLY A 308 -0.47 -20.83 6.53
C GLY A 308 0.87 -20.14 6.72
N LEU A 309 1.67 -20.21 5.65
CA LEU A 309 3.01 -19.62 5.58
C LEU A 309 2.94 -18.21 4.97
N THR A 310 4.09 -17.64 4.63
CA THR A 310 4.23 -16.31 4.01
C THR A 310 4.75 -16.43 2.58
N PRO A 311 4.02 -17.05 1.62
CA PRO A 311 4.47 -17.22 0.23
C PRO A 311 4.31 -15.93 -0.57
N LEU A 312 5.08 -14.90 -0.20
CA LEU A 312 5.00 -13.54 -0.74
C LEU A 312 5.12 -13.50 -2.26
N ALA A 313 6.19 -14.08 -2.82
CA ALA A 313 6.47 -14.04 -4.25
C ALA A 313 5.41 -14.80 -5.05
N ALA A 314 5.15 -16.06 -4.65
CA ALA A 314 4.18 -16.90 -5.34
C ALA A 314 2.76 -16.30 -5.29
N SER A 315 2.37 -15.71 -4.16
CA SER A 315 1.03 -15.12 -4.00
C SER A 315 0.88 -13.81 -4.72
N MET A 316 1.89 -12.94 -4.72
CA MET A 316 1.86 -11.70 -5.51
C MET A 316 1.72 -12.02 -7.00
N GLU A 317 2.45 -13.01 -7.51
CA GLU A 317 2.34 -13.40 -8.92
C GLU A 317 0.94 -13.96 -9.22
N ARG A 318 0.48 -14.94 -8.43
CA ARG A 318 -0.80 -15.64 -8.66
C ARG A 318 -2.02 -14.75 -8.46
N ASN A 319 -2.05 -13.97 -7.39
CA ASN A 319 -3.25 -13.28 -6.94
C ASN A 319 -3.34 -11.84 -7.47
N ILE A 320 -2.22 -11.25 -7.88
CA ILE A 320 -2.16 -9.85 -8.34
C ILE A 320 -1.61 -9.76 -9.76
N LEU A 321 -0.32 -10.05 -9.97
CA LEU A 321 0.35 -9.70 -11.22
C LEU A 321 -0.28 -10.42 -12.42
N GLN A 322 -0.58 -11.71 -12.32
CA GLN A 322 -1.19 -12.44 -13.42
C GLN A 322 -2.62 -11.94 -13.75
N PRO A 323 -3.59 -11.96 -12.81
CA PRO A 323 -4.97 -11.61 -13.12
C PRO A 323 -5.24 -10.11 -13.27
N LEU A 324 -4.51 -9.25 -12.55
CA LEU A 324 -4.85 -7.81 -12.43
C LEU A 324 -3.89 -6.90 -13.18
N VAL A 325 -2.74 -7.41 -13.60
CA VAL A 325 -1.72 -6.59 -14.27
C VAL A 325 -1.39 -7.12 -15.66
N PHE A 326 -0.87 -8.35 -15.75
CA PHE A 326 -0.41 -8.94 -17.01
C PHE A 326 -1.58 -9.27 -17.94
N GLY A 327 -2.66 -9.85 -17.42
CA GLY A 327 -3.89 -10.07 -18.20
C GLY A 327 -4.43 -8.77 -18.81
N PRO A 328 -4.73 -7.74 -17.99
CA PRO A 328 -5.16 -6.43 -18.49
C PRO A 328 -4.14 -5.74 -19.40
N ALA A 329 -2.84 -5.89 -19.17
CA ALA A 329 -1.81 -5.34 -20.06
C ALA A 329 -1.87 -5.98 -21.46
N GLN A 330 -2.00 -7.29 -21.54
CA GLN A 330 -2.06 -8.03 -22.80
C GLN A 330 -3.35 -7.74 -23.58
N SER A 331 -4.46 -7.49 -22.88
CA SER A 331 -5.75 -7.16 -23.50
C SER A 331 -5.95 -5.66 -23.79
N GLY A 332 -4.96 -4.80 -23.50
CA GLY A 332 -5.07 -3.35 -23.68
C GLY A 332 -6.02 -2.66 -22.70
N GLN A 333 -6.24 -3.29 -21.55
CA GLN A 333 -7.14 -2.83 -20.48
C GLN A 333 -6.41 -2.25 -19.26
N LEU A 334 -5.08 -2.29 -19.21
CA LEU A 334 -4.31 -1.62 -18.16
C LEU A 334 -4.35 -0.09 -18.39
N ARG A 335 -5.23 0.61 -17.66
CA ARG A 335 -5.51 2.05 -17.86
C ARG A 335 -4.71 2.98 -16.96
N LYS A 336 -4.24 2.48 -15.82
CA LYS A 336 -3.40 3.21 -14.87
C LYS A 336 -2.17 2.35 -14.52
N PRO A 337 -1.05 2.98 -14.13
CA PRO A 337 0.00 2.32 -13.36
C PRO A 337 -0.58 1.66 -12.11
N VAL A 338 0.10 0.63 -11.58
CA VAL A 338 -0.40 -0.12 -10.41
C VAL A 338 0.53 0.08 -9.22
N LEU A 339 -0.04 0.46 -8.08
CA LEU A 339 0.63 0.49 -6.78
C LEU A 339 0.19 -0.74 -5.98
N ILE A 340 1.13 -1.63 -5.68
CA ILE A 340 0.89 -2.82 -4.86
C ILE A 340 1.38 -2.53 -3.44
N VAL A 341 0.45 -2.42 -2.50
CA VAL A 341 0.75 -2.22 -1.07
C VAL A 341 0.67 -3.57 -0.36
N THR A 342 1.81 -4.12 0.01
CA THR A 342 1.91 -5.35 0.78
C THR A 342 2.00 -5.03 2.26
N ILE A 343 1.07 -5.55 3.07
CA ILE A 343 1.10 -5.43 4.52
C ILE A 343 1.47 -6.81 5.08
N THR A 344 2.65 -6.93 5.70
CA THR A 344 3.19 -8.23 6.14
C THR A 344 3.99 -8.10 7.42
N ASP A 345 3.95 -9.13 8.28
CA ASP A 345 4.83 -9.25 9.44
C ASP A 345 6.19 -9.88 9.10
N GLY A 346 6.35 -10.28 7.85
CA GLY A 346 7.61 -10.44 7.13
C GLY A 346 8.19 -11.85 7.09
N GLU A 347 9.47 -11.88 6.69
CA GLU A 347 10.24 -13.00 6.11
C GLU A 347 9.44 -13.98 5.22
N PRO A 348 9.62 -13.92 3.88
CA PRO A 348 8.91 -14.83 2.99
C PRO A 348 9.35 -16.28 3.21
N SER A 349 8.38 -17.19 3.10
CA SER A 349 8.61 -18.63 3.08
C SER A 349 8.94 -19.17 1.67
N ASP A 350 9.06 -18.28 0.67
CA ASP A 350 9.41 -18.64 -0.69
C ASP A 350 10.82 -19.26 -0.76
N SER A 351 11.05 -20.09 -1.78
CA SER A 351 12.38 -20.65 -2.09
C SER A 351 12.71 -20.39 -3.58
N PRO A 352 13.75 -19.59 -3.88
CA PRO A 352 14.64 -18.90 -2.93
C PRO A 352 13.93 -17.79 -2.16
N ARG A 353 14.47 -17.40 -0.99
CA ARG A 353 13.89 -16.38 -0.10
C ARG A 353 13.66 -15.04 -0.80
N ASP A 354 14.54 -14.68 -1.72
CA ASP A 354 14.51 -13.43 -2.48
C ASP A 354 13.75 -13.57 -3.81
N ALA A 355 12.93 -14.62 -4.00
CA ALA A 355 12.14 -14.84 -5.21
C ALA A 355 11.28 -13.62 -5.59
N ILE A 356 10.86 -12.81 -4.62
CA ILE A 356 10.11 -11.57 -4.86
C ILE A 356 10.87 -10.59 -5.76
N LEU A 357 12.20 -10.50 -5.65
CA LEU A 357 13.02 -9.63 -6.51
C LEU A 357 12.97 -10.09 -7.96
N GLN A 358 12.97 -11.40 -8.20
CA GLN A 358 12.81 -11.95 -9.55
C GLN A 358 11.40 -11.71 -10.10
N VAL A 359 10.37 -11.82 -9.26
CA VAL A 359 8.98 -11.50 -9.64
C VAL A 359 8.86 -10.04 -10.07
N ILE A 360 9.42 -9.10 -9.29
CA ILE A 360 9.40 -7.66 -9.59
C ILE A 360 10.20 -7.36 -10.86
N LYS A 361 11.40 -7.95 -11.01
CA LYS A 361 12.25 -7.79 -12.21
C LYS A 361 11.55 -8.29 -13.47
N ASN A 362 10.87 -9.43 -13.39
CA ASN A 362 10.08 -9.98 -14.48
C ASN A 362 8.87 -9.10 -14.81
N ALA A 363 8.20 -8.56 -13.79
CA ALA A 363 7.08 -7.65 -13.99
C ALA A 363 7.51 -6.35 -14.70
N ARG A 364 8.64 -5.76 -14.28
CA ARG A 364 9.27 -4.60 -14.96
C ARG A 364 9.53 -4.90 -16.44
N ALA A 365 10.17 -6.02 -16.73
CA ALA A 365 10.49 -6.39 -18.11
C ALA A 365 9.24 -6.60 -18.97
N ARG A 366 8.20 -7.25 -18.43
CA ARG A 366 6.94 -7.50 -19.15
C ARG A 366 6.15 -6.23 -19.45
N LEU A 367 6.29 -5.20 -18.63
CA LEU A 367 5.55 -3.94 -18.76
C LEU A 367 6.38 -2.79 -19.33
N ALA A 368 7.59 -3.05 -19.83
CA ALA A 368 8.49 -2.02 -20.35
C ALA A 368 7.87 -1.12 -21.43
N GLN A 369 6.88 -1.62 -22.19
CA GLN A 369 6.15 -0.83 -23.18
C GLN A 369 5.30 0.32 -22.58
N PHE A 370 4.98 0.26 -21.29
CA PHE A 370 4.18 1.27 -20.59
C PHE A 370 5.04 2.38 -19.96
N GLY A 371 6.36 2.29 -20.05
CA GLY A 371 7.30 3.23 -19.45
C GLY A 371 8.22 2.59 -18.41
N PRO A 372 9.06 3.38 -17.72
CA PRO A 372 10.07 2.88 -16.81
C PRO A 372 9.52 2.39 -15.47
N LYS A 373 8.45 3.01 -14.94
CA LYS A 373 7.83 2.65 -13.66
C LYS A 373 6.29 2.49 -13.74
N PRO A 374 5.77 1.55 -14.56
CA PRO A 374 4.33 1.28 -14.63
C PRO A 374 3.80 0.53 -13.39
N LEU A 375 4.71 0.08 -12.51
CA LEU A 375 4.45 -0.56 -11.24
C LEU A 375 5.21 0.17 -10.14
N ALA A 376 4.63 0.20 -8.95
CA ALA A 376 5.26 0.58 -7.70
C ALA A 376 4.89 -0.43 -6.62
N PHE A 377 5.81 -0.74 -5.71
CA PHE A 377 5.66 -1.73 -4.66
C PHE A 377 5.95 -1.09 -3.31
N GLN A 378 4.94 -1.03 -2.45
CA GLN A 378 5.09 -0.61 -1.07
C GLN A 378 5.10 -1.87 -0.19
N PHE A 379 6.10 -2.05 0.65
CA PHE A 379 6.07 -3.04 1.72
C PHE A 379 5.93 -2.33 3.07
N ALA A 380 4.77 -2.50 3.70
CA ALA A 380 4.47 -1.98 5.03
C ALA A 380 4.64 -3.12 6.05
N GLN A 381 5.65 -2.99 6.91
CA GLN A 381 5.86 -3.96 7.99
C GLN A 381 4.85 -3.76 9.11
N VAL A 382 4.20 -4.84 9.55
CA VAL A 382 3.48 -4.88 10.82
C VAL A 382 4.24 -5.73 11.84
N GLY A 383 4.10 -5.41 13.12
CA GLY A 383 4.88 -6.07 14.17
C GLY A 383 6.37 -5.67 14.17
N ARG A 384 7.17 -6.39 14.96
CA ARG A 384 8.57 -6.05 15.29
C ARG A 384 9.57 -7.16 15.00
N ASP A 385 9.25 -8.10 14.10
CA ASP A 385 10.21 -9.14 13.71
C ASP A 385 11.44 -8.51 13.04
N SER A 386 12.62 -8.77 13.59
CA SER A 386 13.87 -8.18 13.13
C SER A 386 14.40 -8.82 11.84
N ARG A 387 14.03 -10.08 11.54
CA ARG A 387 14.37 -10.76 10.27
C ARG A 387 13.51 -10.22 9.14
N ALA A 388 12.25 -9.90 9.42
CA ALA A 388 11.36 -9.18 8.52
C ALA A 388 11.93 -7.80 8.18
N GLN A 389 12.29 -7.02 9.19
CA GLN A 389 12.93 -5.72 9.01
C GLN A 389 14.21 -5.83 8.16
N ALA A 390 15.10 -6.76 8.49
CA ALA A 390 16.34 -6.98 7.75
C ALA A 390 16.08 -7.39 6.29
N PHE A 391 15.05 -8.22 6.04
CA PHE A 391 14.66 -8.62 4.69
C PHE A 391 14.15 -7.44 3.87
N LEU A 392 13.18 -6.70 4.41
CA LEU A 392 12.54 -5.59 3.70
C LEU A 392 13.55 -4.49 3.37
N GLY A 393 14.43 -4.15 4.32
CA GLY A 393 15.53 -3.19 4.09
C GLY A 393 16.64 -3.67 3.14
N THR A 394 16.51 -4.85 2.51
CA THR A 394 17.32 -5.25 1.35
C THR A 394 16.62 -5.08 0.02
N LEU A 395 15.28 -4.92 0.01
CA LEU A 395 14.49 -4.85 -1.22
C LEU A 395 14.60 -3.47 -1.88
N ASP A 396 14.45 -2.43 -1.07
CA ASP A 396 14.61 -1.01 -1.44
C ASP A 396 16.03 -0.70 -1.97
N LYS A 397 17.07 -1.27 -1.36
CA LYS A 397 18.47 -1.08 -1.75
C LYS A 397 18.91 -1.95 -2.93
N ASN A 398 17.98 -2.69 -3.54
CA ASN A 398 18.32 -3.56 -4.65
C ASN A 398 18.68 -2.74 -5.91
N ARG A 399 19.87 -2.97 -6.48
CA ARG A 399 20.35 -2.21 -7.64
C ARG A 399 19.44 -2.30 -8.88
N ASP A 400 18.74 -3.40 -9.08
CA ASP A 400 18.00 -3.67 -10.32
C ASP A 400 16.53 -3.23 -10.27
N VAL A 401 15.93 -3.24 -9.07
CA VAL A 401 14.49 -3.01 -8.88
C VAL A 401 14.14 -2.13 -7.69
N GLY A 402 15.13 -1.69 -6.91
CA GLY A 402 14.92 -0.84 -5.74
C GLY A 402 14.21 0.47 -6.08
N ASP A 403 14.43 1.00 -7.28
CA ASP A 403 13.72 2.19 -7.76
C ASP A 403 12.20 2.01 -7.94
N LEU A 404 11.67 0.79 -7.81
CA LEU A 404 10.24 0.48 -7.84
C LEU A 404 9.68 0.14 -6.44
N ILE A 405 10.53 0.08 -5.41
CA ILE A 405 10.22 -0.50 -4.11
C ILE A 405 10.47 0.53 -3.02
N ASP A 406 9.45 0.81 -2.21
CA ASP A 406 9.64 1.46 -0.91
C ASP A 406 9.27 0.46 0.21
N CYS A 407 9.99 0.55 1.31
CA CYS A 407 9.77 -0.26 2.50
C CYS A 407 9.58 0.66 3.70
N THR A 408 8.41 0.59 4.34
CA THR A 408 8.15 1.34 5.56
C THR A 408 8.11 0.37 6.74
N SER A 409 9.00 0.59 7.69
CA SER A 409 9.05 -0.16 8.93
C SER A 409 8.00 0.34 9.92
N TYR A 410 7.87 -0.33 11.06
CA TYR A 410 7.01 0.13 12.15
C TYR A 410 7.44 1.52 12.64
N TYR A 411 6.46 2.34 13.02
CA TYR A 411 6.60 3.76 13.34
C TYR A 411 7.80 4.11 14.23
N GLU A 412 8.10 3.34 15.28
CA GLU A 412 9.16 3.71 16.22
C GLU A 412 10.56 3.65 15.60
N LEU A 413 10.77 2.69 14.71
CA LEU A 413 12.06 2.56 14.04
C LEU A 413 12.25 3.73 13.08
N GLU A 414 11.25 4.00 12.25
CA GLU A 414 11.22 5.14 11.32
C GLU A 414 11.43 6.45 12.09
N ALA A 415 10.72 6.63 13.20
CA ALA A 415 10.88 7.82 14.04
C ALA A 415 12.28 7.95 14.64
N GLU A 416 12.93 6.83 14.99
CA GLU A 416 14.31 6.86 15.46
C GLU A 416 15.29 7.23 14.34
N GLU A 417 15.05 6.76 13.11
CA GLU A 417 15.87 7.06 11.93
C GLU A 417 15.75 8.53 11.51
N PHE A 418 14.53 9.06 11.46
CA PHE A 418 14.28 10.49 11.20
C PHE A 418 14.86 11.39 12.30
N ARG A 419 14.75 10.96 13.57
CA ARG A 419 15.33 11.71 14.68
C ARG A 419 16.85 11.82 14.58
N LYS A 420 17.54 10.81 14.04
CA LYS A 420 19.00 10.88 13.75
C LYS A 420 19.32 11.94 12.69
N LYS A 421 18.37 12.24 11.81
CA LYS A 421 18.45 13.30 10.79
C LYS A 421 17.91 14.65 11.26
N GLY A 422 17.49 14.75 12.51
CA GLY A 422 16.97 15.98 13.11
C GLY A 422 15.52 16.31 12.74
N VAL A 423 14.79 15.34 12.18
CA VAL A 423 13.37 15.47 11.85
C VAL A 423 12.56 14.68 12.87
N ASP A 424 11.47 15.28 13.38
CA ASP A 424 10.53 14.58 14.24
C ASP A 424 9.46 13.90 13.39
N MET A 425 9.49 12.56 13.34
CA MET A 425 8.50 11.78 12.61
C MET A 425 7.20 11.78 13.40
N THR A 426 6.16 12.35 12.82
CA THR A 426 4.79 12.24 13.35
C THR A 426 4.11 11.00 12.78
N VAL A 427 3.08 10.48 13.45
CA VAL A 427 2.36 9.31 12.92
C VAL A 427 1.67 9.65 11.61
N GLU A 428 1.27 10.91 11.46
CA GLU A 428 0.68 11.47 10.25
C GLU A 428 1.68 11.46 9.08
N LEU A 429 2.89 11.94 9.30
CA LEU A 429 3.95 11.89 8.29
C LEU A 429 4.32 10.44 7.94
N TRP A 430 4.38 9.56 8.93
CA TRP A 430 4.64 8.13 8.72
C TRP A 430 3.56 7.48 7.85
N LEU A 431 2.28 7.81 8.09
CA LEU A 431 1.17 7.33 7.26
C LEU A 431 1.25 7.86 5.82
N VAL A 432 1.62 9.12 5.64
CA VAL A 432 1.82 9.70 4.31
C VAL A 432 2.96 9.00 3.59
N LYS A 433 4.13 8.86 4.24
CA LYS A 433 5.28 8.11 3.70
C LYS A 433 4.87 6.71 3.28
N MET A 434 4.20 5.95 4.16
CA MET A 434 3.73 4.60 3.84
C MET A 434 2.79 4.54 2.63
N MET A 435 1.98 5.57 2.39
CA MET A 435 1.05 5.59 1.25
C MET A 435 1.72 6.01 -0.06
N VAL A 436 2.65 6.97 -0.02
CA VAL A 436 3.19 7.60 -1.24
C VAL A 436 4.67 7.33 -1.51
N GLY A 437 5.42 6.75 -0.58
CA GLY A 437 6.87 6.53 -0.67
C GLY A 437 7.26 5.81 -1.97
N ALA A 438 6.57 4.71 -2.29
CA ALA A 438 6.83 3.95 -3.52
C ALA A 438 6.52 4.70 -4.84
N ILE A 439 5.75 5.79 -4.80
CA ILE A 439 5.35 6.55 -6.00
C ILE A 439 5.90 7.97 -6.03
N ASP A 440 6.43 8.47 -4.93
CA ASP A 440 6.93 9.82 -4.79
C ASP A 440 8.32 9.82 -4.14
N PRO A 441 9.38 9.97 -4.94
CA PRO A 441 10.74 9.92 -4.44
C PRO A 441 11.09 10.97 -3.37
N SER A 442 10.28 12.02 -3.20
CA SER A 442 10.47 12.99 -2.11
C SER A 442 10.20 12.40 -0.73
N TYR A 443 9.49 11.27 -0.64
CA TYR A 443 9.23 10.53 0.60
C TYR A 443 10.08 9.26 0.74
N ASP A 444 10.74 8.84 -0.35
CA ASP A 444 11.66 7.70 -0.41
C ASP A 444 13.07 8.12 0.03
N ALA A 445 13.59 9.19 -0.60
CA ALA A 445 14.97 9.66 -0.43
C ALA A 445 15.30 10.26 0.94
N GLU A 446 14.31 10.52 1.80
CA GLU A 446 14.59 11.01 3.15
C GLU A 446 15.20 9.93 4.05
N ASP A 447 15.12 8.65 3.69
CA ASP A 447 15.65 7.54 4.48
C ASP A 447 17.03 6.99 4.07
N GLU A 448 17.46 7.23 2.83
CA GLU A 448 18.65 6.58 2.25
C GLU A 448 20.00 7.30 2.46
N GLY A 449 20.07 8.22 3.44
CA GLY A 449 21.27 9.02 3.76
C GLY A 449 22.39 8.29 4.51
#